data_AF-A0A1M6NXA6-F1
#
_entry.id   AF-A0A1M6NXA6-F1
#
_cell.length_a   1.000
_cell.length_b   1.000
_cell.length_c   1.000
_cell.angle_alpha   90.00
_cell.angle_beta   90.00
_cell.angle_gamma   90.00
#
_symmetry.space_group_name_H-M   'P 1'
#
loop_
_entity.id
_entity.type
_entity.pdbx_description
1 polymer ?
#
loop_
_entity_poly.entity_id
_entity_poly.type
_entity_poly.pdbx_seq_one_letter_code
_entity_poly.pdbx_strand_id
1 'polypeptide(L)'
;MTLAPLTLRGHNPDVLTCIANLSNDEVFTPPEFANQMLDTLAAAWADANDGADIWANPDVTFLDPFTKSGVFLREIVRRLTDGLILTIPDLTERVDHILTHQVFGIGITQLTALLARRSVYCSKFANGPHSIARSFTTEDGNIWFERTEHTWGGGKREFRADPLTSEEVAVYTNRKCIYCGAGEDDYARGDDLETHAYAFIHTDDIKARIAELFGDTMQFDVIIGNPPYQLSDGGHGTSAAPIYQLFVEQAKKLDPRFLSMIVPSRWFAGGKGLDEFRESMLTDSRVRAINDYLSASDVFPGVGLKGGVCYFLWDRDHPGLCEVTTHFKDWPTTTATRSLLALHNAGCRWGLNPPVSRRLLAM
;
A
#
# COMPACT_ATOMS: atom_id res chain seq x y z
N MET A 1 -19.80 52.17 -16.36
CA MET A 1 -19.96 50.94 -15.56
C MET A 1 -19.03 49.90 -16.15
N THR A 2 -17.86 49.75 -15.56
CA THR A 2 -16.80 48.84 -15.98
C THR A 2 -17.06 47.47 -15.37
N LEU A 3 -17.26 46.45 -16.20
CA LEU A 3 -17.33 45.05 -15.78
C LEU A 3 -15.93 44.59 -15.36
N ALA A 4 -15.79 44.13 -14.12
CA ALA A 4 -14.57 43.50 -13.65
C ALA A 4 -14.40 42.11 -14.30
N PRO A 5 -13.22 41.74 -14.78
CA PRO A 5 -12.97 40.40 -15.28
C PRO A 5 -12.94 39.41 -14.11
N LEU A 6 -13.77 38.37 -14.19
CA LEU A 6 -13.70 37.23 -13.28
C LEU A 6 -12.46 36.40 -13.67
N THR A 7 -11.32 36.68 -13.06
CA THR A 7 -10.15 35.81 -13.14
C THR A 7 -10.41 34.58 -12.27
N LEU A 8 -10.83 33.49 -12.89
CA LEU A 8 -10.72 32.16 -12.28
C LEU A 8 -9.23 31.92 -12.01
N ARG A 9 -8.82 32.07 -10.76
CA ARG A 9 -7.52 31.56 -10.28
C ARG A 9 -7.49 30.08 -10.64
N GLY A 10 -6.49 29.69 -11.44
CA GLY A 10 -6.25 28.33 -11.87
C GLY A 10 -5.91 27.43 -10.69
N HIS A 11 -6.94 26.99 -9.98
CA HIS A 11 -6.86 25.79 -9.16
C HIS A 11 -7.81 24.80 -9.82
N ASN A 12 -7.25 23.95 -10.68
CA ASN A 12 -7.89 22.70 -11.05
C ASN A 12 -7.34 21.67 -10.05
N PRO A 13 -7.91 21.53 -8.85
CA PRO A 13 -7.52 20.41 -7.99
C PRO A 13 -7.76 19.15 -8.80
N ASP A 14 -6.75 18.28 -8.88
CA ASP A 14 -6.90 16.97 -9.50
C ASP A 14 -8.14 16.31 -8.85
N VAL A 15 -9.00 15.71 -9.65
CA VAL A 15 -10.19 14.99 -9.16
C VAL A 15 -9.77 13.98 -8.10
N LEU A 16 -8.58 13.39 -8.23
CA LEU A 16 -7.99 12.52 -7.22
C LEU A 16 -7.66 13.25 -5.91
N THR A 17 -7.20 14.50 -5.94
CA THR A 17 -7.01 15.33 -4.74
C THR A 17 -8.35 15.64 -4.05
N CYS A 18 -9.44 15.80 -4.81
CA CYS A 18 -10.77 15.99 -4.24
C CYS A 18 -11.34 14.70 -3.63
N ILE A 19 -11.11 13.54 -4.27
CA ILE A 19 -11.55 12.23 -3.76
C ILE A 19 -10.72 11.80 -2.54
N ALA A 20 -9.44 12.17 -2.46
CA ALA A 20 -8.57 11.84 -1.32
C ALA A 20 -9.09 12.31 0.05
N ASN A 21 -10.02 13.27 0.07
CA ASN A 21 -10.63 13.80 1.29
C ASN A 21 -11.91 13.06 1.72
N LEU A 22 -12.37 12.06 0.98
CA LEU A 22 -13.67 11.42 1.20
C LEU A 22 -13.62 10.16 2.09
N SER A 23 -12.45 9.52 2.26
CA SER A 23 -12.31 8.39 3.18
C SER A 23 -10.86 8.16 3.64
N ASN A 24 -10.68 7.56 4.83
CA ASN A 24 -9.35 7.18 5.36
C ASN A 24 -8.61 6.18 4.44
N ASP A 25 -9.36 5.43 3.63
CA ASP A 25 -8.84 4.39 2.73
C ASP A 25 -8.41 4.93 1.36
N GLU A 26 -8.64 6.21 1.06
CA GLU A 26 -8.40 6.81 -0.26
C GLU A 26 -7.25 7.84 -0.25
N VAL A 27 -6.24 7.62 0.59
CA VAL A 27 -5.00 8.42 0.51
C VAL A 27 -4.25 8.06 -0.77
N PHE A 28 -4.37 8.88 -1.81
CA PHE A 28 -3.65 8.71 -3.07
C PHE A 28 -2.20 9.17 -2.93
N THR A 29 -1.28 8.31 -3.35
CA THR A 29 0.15 8.63 -3.41
C THR A 29 0.43 9.61 -4.55
N PRO A 30 1.08 10.75 -4.28
CA PRO A 30 1.50 11.65 -5.35
C PRO A 30 2.47 10.98 -6.32
N PRO A 31 2.39 11.25 -7.64
CA PRO A 31 3.29 10.68 -8.63
C PRO A 31 4.77 10.94 -8.32
N GLU A 32 5.11 12.11 -7.79
CA GLU A 32 6.48 12.49 -7.44
C GLU A 32 7.03 11.57 -6.34
N PHE A 33 6.21 11.25 -5.33
CA PHE A 33 6.59 10.37 -4.24
C PHE A 33 6.70 8.91 -4.69
N ALA A 34 5.78 8.45 -5.55
CA ALA A 34 5.87 7.14 -6.16
C ALA A 34 7.16 6.99 -6.99
N ASN A 35 7.53 8.02 -7.77
CA ASN A 35 8.77 8.02 -8.54
C ASN A 35 10.03 7.96 -7.64
N GLN A 36 10.06 8.66 -6.50
CA GLN A 36 11.17 8.56 -5.54
C GLN A 36 11.38 7.14 -5.01
N MET A 37 10.29 6.42 -4.71
CA MET A 37 10.38 5.01 -4.30
C MET A 37 10.90 4.12 -5.42
N LEU A 38 10.41 4.34 -6.66
CA LEU A 38 10.87 3.60 -7.84
C LEU A 38 12.34 3.89 -8.19
N ASP A 39 12.83 5.11 -7.91
CA ASP A 39 14.25 5.46 -8.06
C ASP A 39 15.12 4.75 -7.02
N THR A 40 14.64 4.68 -5.76
CA THR A 40 15.31 3.93 -4.69
C THR A 40 15.39 2.43 -5.04
N LEU A 41 14.31 1.86 -5.58
CA LEU A 41 14.28 0.49 -6.07
C LEU A 41 15.26 0.27 -7.23
N ALA A 42 15.28 1.17 -8.22
CA ALA A 42 16.15 1.05 -9.38
C ALA A 42 17.64 1.13 -9.00
N ALA A 43 18.00 2.01 -8.06
CA ALA A 43 19.35 2.10 -7.52
C ALA A 43 19.76 0.80 -6.80
N ALA A 44 18.90 0.29 -5.92
CA ALA A 44 19.17 -0.96 -5.21
C ALA A 44 19.25 -2.17 -6.17
N TRP A 45 18.42 -2.21 -7.21
CA TRP A 45 18.54 -3.22 -8.25
C TRP A 45 19.88 -3.12 -8.99
N ALA A 46 20.31 -1.92 -9.39
CA ALA A 46 21.58 -1.73 -10.06
C ALA A 46 22.76 -2.20 -9.18
N ASP A 47 22.75 -1.85 -7.88
CA ASP A 47 23.76 -2.29 -6.92
C ASP A 47 23.78 -3.83 -6.76
N ALA A 48 22.60 -4.46 -6.81
CA ALA A 48 22.40 -5.90 -6.68
C ALA A 48 22.62 -6.71 -7.97
N ASN A 49 22.79 -6.06 -9.13
CA ASN A 49 22.87 -6.72 -10.44
C ASN A 49 23.96 -6.10 -11.33
N ASP A 50 25.13 -5.78 -10.75
CA ASP A 50 26.30 -5.29 -11.49
C ASP A 50 26.01 -4.08 -12.41
N GLY A 51 25.14 -3.18 -11.97
CA GLY A 51 24.72 -1.98 -12.72
C GLY A 51 23.63 -2.22 -13.76
N ALA A 52 22.99 -3.40 -13.80
CA ALA A 52 21.89 -3.66 -14.71
C ALA A 52 20.68 -2.75 -14.42
N ASP A 53 19.95 -2.40 -15.47
CA ASP A 53 18.71 -1.63 -15.36
C ASP A 53 17.51 -2.57 -15.18
N ILE A 54 16.78 -2.42 -14.07
CA ILE A 54 15.55 -3.18 -13.81
C ILE A 54 14.51 -2.96 -14.90
N TRP A 55 14.46 -1.75 -15.47
CA TRP A 55 13.45 -1.36 -16.45
C TRP A 55 13.74 -1.93 -17.85
N ALA A 56 14.94 -2.48 -18.06
CA ALA A 56 15.33 -3.14 -19.30
C ALA A 56 15.17 -4.67 -19.27
N ASN A 57 14.65 -5.22 -18.17
CA ASN A 57 14.45 -6.66 -18.00
C ASN A 57 12.98 -7.06 -18.32
N PRO A 58 12.73 -7.89 -19.35
CA PRO A 58 11.37 -8.27 -19.76
C PRO A 58 10.71 -9.28 -18.82
N ASP A 59 11.47 -9.89 -17.91
CA ASP A 59 11.01 -11.00 -17.05
C ASP A 59 10.66 -10.54 -15.63
N VAL A 60 10.98 -9.29 -15.26
CA VAL A 60 10.71 -8.77 -13.90
C VAL A 60 9.23 -8.52 -13.73
N THR A 61 8.70 -9.00 -12.61
CA THR A 61 7.29 -8.90 -12.23
C THR A 61 7.07 -7.99 -11.02
N PHE A 62 6.00 -7.20 -11.08
CA PHE A 62 5.66 -6.18 -10.09
C PHE A 62 4.23 -6.38 -9.58
N LEU A 63 4.05 -6.25 -8.26
CA LEU A 63 2.74 -6.29 -7.60
C LEU A 63 2.51 -5.04 -6.74
N ASP A 64 1.36 -4.40 -6.94
CA ASP A 64 0.75 -3.46 -5.98
C ASP A 64 -0.49 -4.11 -5.34
N PRO A 65 -0.37 -4.69 -4.13
CA PRO A 65 -1.43 -5.53 -3.54
C PRO A 65 -2.60 -4.74 -2.92
N PHE A 66 -2.61 -3.43 -3.07
CA PHE A 66 -3.65 -2.53 -2.55
C PHE A 66 -3.74 -1.29 -3.44
N THR A 67 -3.77 -1.53 -4.75
CA THR A 67 -3.71 -0.46 -5.74
C THR A 67 -4.95 0.43 -5.66
N LYS A 68 -4.70 1.73 -5.56
CA LYS A 68 -5.76 2.76 -5.45
C LYS A 68 -6.00 3.43 -6.80
N SER A 69 -5.24 4.48 -7.10
CA SER A 69 -5.29 5.17 -8.39
C SER A 69 -4.51 4.44 -9.49
N GLY A 70 -3.77 3.37 -9.15
CA GLY A 70 -2.83 2.71 -10.07
C GLY A 70 -1.54 3.48 -10.29
N VAL A 71 -1.19 4.47 -9.44
CA VAL A 71 -0.03 5.35 -9.67
C VAL A 71 1.30 4.59 -9.76
N PHE A 72 1.57 3.63 -8.86
CA PHE A 72 2.81 2.83 -8.93
C PHE A 72 2.86 2.01 -10.22
N LEU A 73 1.77 1.29 -10.53
CA LEU A 73 1.67 0.47 -11.73
C LEU A 73 1.84 1.32 -13.00
N ARG A 74 1.21 2.50 -13.06
CA ARG A 74 1.33 3.43 -14.20
C ARG A 74 2.77 3.90 -14.40
N GLU A 75 3.44 4.31 -13.33
CA GLU A 75 4.83 4.77 -13.42
C GLU A 75 5.79 3.61 -13.77
N ILE A 76 5.54 2.40 -13.27
CA ILE A 76 6.26 1.17 -13.67
C ILE A 76 6.08 0.90 -15.16
N VAL A 77 4.84 0.90 -15.67
CA VAL A 77 4.54 0.70 -17.10
C VAL A 77 5.27 1.73 -17.95
N ARG A 78 5.28 3.01 -17.54
CA ARG A 78 6.01 4.07 -18.24
C ARG A 78 7.51 3.76 -18.31
N ARG A 79 8.13 3.43 -17.19
CA ARG A 79 9.58 3.13 -17.12
C ARG A 79 9.95 1.88 -17.92
N LEU A 80 9.16 0.80 -17.84
CA LEU A 80 9.35 -0.41 -18.65
C LEU A 80 9.16 -0.14 -20.15
N THR A 81 8.20 0.71 -20.51
CA THR A 81 7.96 1.08 -21.91
C THR A 81 9.17 1.78 -22.52
N ASP A 82 9.88 2.59 -21.74
CA ASP A 82 11.13 3.25 -22.15
C ASP A 82 12.32 2.28 -22.10
N GLY A 83 12.46 1.50 -21.02
CA GLY A 83 13.61 0.61 -20.79
C GLY A 83 13.65 -0.61 -21.73
N LEU A 84 12.50 -1.14 -22.16
CA LEU A 84 12.41 -2.33 -23.01
C LEU A 84 12.48 -2.02 -24.52
N ILE A 85 12.73 -0.78 -24.94
CA ILE A 85 12.78 -0.40 -26.37
C ILE A 85 13.74 -1.27 -27.17
N LEU A 86 14.88 -1.64 -26.61
CA LEU A 86 15.88 -2.46 -27.31
C LEU A 86 15.47 -3.95 -27.38
N THR A 87 14.77 -4.44 -26.36
CA THR A 87 14.39 -5.86 -26.23
C THR A 87 13.12 -6.17 -27.01
N ILE A 88 12.12 -5.29 -26.96
CA ILE A 88 10.84 -5.41 -27.66
C ILE A 88 10.59 -4.10 -28.43
N PRO A 89 11.09 -3.94 -29.66
CA PRO A 89 11.07 -2.65 -30.36
C PRO A 89 9.68 -2.13 -30.72
N ASP A 90 8.74 -3.02 -31.07
CA ASP A 90 7.37 -2.63 -31.38
C ASP A 90 6.66 -2.14 -30.12
N LEU A 91 6.09 -0.93 -30.18
CA LEU A 91 5.44 -0.31 -29.03
C LEU A 91 4.20 -1.07 -28.58
N THR A 92 3.43 -1.62 -29.53
CA THR A 92 2.18 -2.33 -29.20
C THR A 92 2.48 -3.65 -28.52
N GLU A 93 3.40 -4.44 -29.08
CA GLU A 93 3.88 -5.69 -28.49
C GLU A 93 4.53 -5.44 -27.13
N ARG A 94 5.34 -4.38 -27.00
CA ARG A 94 6.00 -4.02 -25.73
C ARG A 94 5.00 -3.67 -24.65
N VAL A 95 4.04 -2.78 -24.94
CA VAL A 95 3.00 -2.39 -23.97
C VAL A 95 2.14 -3.61 -23.60
N ASP A 96 1.76 -4.43 -24.58
CA ASP A 96 0.97 -5.63 -24.33
C ASP A 96 1.74 -6.62 -23.43
N HIS A 97 3.03 -6.87 -23.72
CA HIS A 97 3.91 -7.70 -22.89
C HIS A 97 3.97 -7.21 -21.45
N ILE A 98 4.27 -5.92 -21.26
CA ILE A 98 4.38 -5.30 -19.93
C ILE A 98 3.08 -5.49 -19.14
N LEU A 99 1.93 -5.16 -19.75
CA LEU A 99 0.66 -5.18 -19.06
C LEU A 99 0.20 -6.60 -18.73
N THR A 100 0.47 -7.57 -19.60
CA THR A 100 -0.02 -8.95 -19.46
C THR A 100 0.92 -9.87 -18.68
N HIS A 101 2.22 -9.56 -18.64
CA HIS A 101 3.23 -10.44 -18.01
C HIS A 101 4.02 -9.81 -16.87
N GLN A 102 4.08 -8.48 -16.74
CA GLN A 102 4.98 -7.83 -15.76
C GLN A 102 4.26 -7.05 -14.65
N VAL A 103 3.05 -6.53 -14.90
CA VAL A 103 2.41 -5.55 -13.98
C VAL A 103 1.09 -6.08 -13.44
N PHE A 104 1.02 -6.24 -12.12
CA PHE A 104 -0.11 -6.83 -11.40
C PHE A 104 -0.58 -5.94 -10.26
N GLY A 105 -1.88 -5.94 -9.99
CA GLY A 105 -2.49 -5.13 -8.94
C GLY A 105 -3.71 -5.79 -8.32
N ILE A 106 -3.95 -5.48 -7.05
CA ILE A 106 -5.15 -5.89 -6.32
C ILE A 106 -5.83 -4.62 -5.82
N GLY A 107 -7.04 -4.33 -6.31
CA GLY A 107 -7.84 -3.21 -5.83
C GLY A 107 -8.31 -3.43 -4.39
N ILE A 108 -8.63 -2.35 -3.68
CA ILE A 108 -9.15 -2.43 -2.30
C ILE A 108 -10.67 -2.23 -2.23
N THR A 109 -11.25 -1.68 -3.30
CA THR A 109 -12.69 -1.45 -3.52
C THR A 109 -12.97 -1.56 -5.01
N GLN A 110 -14.25 -1.67 -5.39
CA GLN A 110 -14.60 -1.69 -6.81
C GLN A 110 -14.19 -0.40 -7.51
N LEU A 111 -14.37 0.74 -6.84
CA LEU A 111 -13.99 2.05 -7.37
C LEU A 111 -12.48 2.14 -7.64
N THR A 112 -11.65 1.73 -6.68
CA THR A 112 -10.19 1.78 -6.84
C THR A 112 -9.70 0.86 -7.93
N ALA A 113 -10.24 -0.35 -8.05
CA ALA A 113 -9.91 -1.26 -9.15
C ALA A 113 -10.24 -0.64 -10.52
N LEU A 114 -11.41 -0.03 -10.67
CA LEU A 114 -11.80 0.66 -11.91
C LEU A 114 -10.92 1.87 -12.23
N LEU A 115 -10.52 2.64 -11.21
CA LEU A 115 -9.60 3.77 -11.37
C LEU A 115 -8.21 3.28 -11.80
N ALA A 116 -7.67 2.26 -11.15
CA ALA A 116 -6.38 1.67 -11.50
C ALA A 116 -6.39 1.10 -12.92
N ARG A 117 -7.42 0.33 -13.32
CA ARG A 117 -7.58 -0.16 -14.70
C ARG A 117 -7.62 0.99 -15.70
N ARG A 118 -8.38 2.06 -15.41
CA ARG A 118 -8.41 3.23 -16.30
C ARG A 118 -7.05 3.92 -16.39
N SER A 119 -6.30 4.03 -15.29
CA SER A 119 -4.97 4.63 -15.27
C SER A 119 -3.93 3.81 -16.04
N VAL A 120 -4.01 2.48 -15.95
CA VAL A 120 -2.98 1.56 -16.47
C VAL A 120 -3.33 1.04 -17.87
N TYR A 121 -4.59 0.68 -18.11
CA TYR A 121 -5.08 0.12 -19.38
C TYR A 121 -5.75 1.16 -20.29
N CYS A 122 -5.91 2.41 -19.83
CA CYS A 122 -6.74 3.44 -20.48
C CYS A 122 -8.22 3.06 -20.64
N SER A 123 -8.66 1.98 -19.99
CA SER A 123 -10.00 1.42 -20.07
C SER A 123 -10.44 0.86 -18.72
N LYS A 124 -11.74 0.85 -18.45
CA LYS A 124 -12.30 0.18 -17.27
C LYS A 124 -12.21 -1.35 -17.37
N PHE A 125 -12.27 -1.85 -18.59
CA PHE A 125 -12.24 -3.27 -18.93
C PHE A 125 -10.95 -3.55 -19.71
N ALA A 126 -10.14 -4.48 -19.21
CA ALA A 126 -8.83 -4.82 -19.75
C ALA A 126 -8.91 -5.44 -21.16
N ASN A 127 -9.97 -6.19 -21.45
CA ASN A 127 -10.31 -6.73 -22.76
C ASN A 127 -11.25 -5.83 -23.59
N GLY A 128 -11.51 -4.60 -23.13
CA GLY A 128 -12.41 -3.66 -23.80
C GLY A 128 -11.80 -3.03 -25.06
N PRO A 129 -12.62 -2.47 -25.97
CA PRO A 129 -12.14 -1.91 -27.24
C PRO A 129 -11.21 -0.69 -27.09
N HIS A 130 -11.25 -0.04 -25.93
CA HIS A 130 -10.42 1.12 -25.60
C HIS A 130 -9.16 0.74 -24.79
N SER A 131 -8.96 -0.54 -24.47
CA SER A 131 -7.76 -0.99 -23.80
C SER A 131 -6.55 -0.86 -24.71
N ILE A 132 -5.44 -0.41 -24.13
CA ILE A 132 -4.14 -0.38 -24.83
C ILE A 132 -3.46 -1.76 -24.85
N ALA A 133 -3.90 -2.68 -23.98
CA ALA A 133 -3.53 -4.09 -24.05
C ALA A 133 -4.43 -4.83 -25.05
N ARG A 134 -3.86 -5.83 -25.73
CA ARG A 134 -4.49 -6.62 -26.79
C ARG A 134 -4.71 -8.08 -26.41
N SER A 135 -3.92 -8.63 -25.48
CA SER A 135 -3.95 -10.06 -25.17
C SER A 135 -4.79 -10.45 -23.96
N PHE A 136 -5.36 -9.48 -23.21
CA PHE A 136 -6.26 -9.80 -22.10
C PHE A 136 -7.55 -10.48 -22.58
N THR A 137 -7.90 -11.59 -21.94
CA THR A 137 -9.16 -12.32 -22.19
C THR A 137 -10.25 -11.99 -21.17
N THR A 138 -9.88 -11.46 -20.00
CA THR A 138 -10.78 -11.12 -18.90
C THR A 138 -11.01 -9.61 -18.81
N GLU A 139 -12.13 -9.22 -18.19
CA GLU A 139 -12.47 -7.80 -17.96
C GLU A 139 -11.51 -7.12 -16.97
N ASP A 140 -10.97 -7.89 -16.04
CA ASP A 140 -10.13 -7.40 -14.97
C ASP A 140 -8.65 -7.30 -15.37
N GLY A 141 -8.23 -8.12 -16.34
CA GLY A 141 -6.81 -8.29 -16.67
C GLY A 141 -6.01 -8.69 -15.43
N ASN A 142 -4.86 -8.04 -15.25
CA ASN A 142 -3.98 -8.24 -14.10
C ASN A 142 -4.25 -7.27 -12.94
N ILE A 143 -5.33 -6.47 -12.99
CA ILE A 143 -5.76 -5.61 -11.88
C ILE A 143 -7.05 -6.20 -11.31
N TRP A 144 -6.90 -7.11 -10.36
CA TRP A 144 -7.99 -7.90 -9.80
C TRP A 144 -8.75 -7.15 -8.70
N PHE A 145 -10.06 -7.36 -8.62
CA PHE A 145 -10.85 -7.04 -7.42
C PHE A 145 -12.13 -7.86 -7.40
N GLU A 146 -12.38 -8.54 -6.27
CA GLU A 146 -13.70 -9.02 -5.88
C GLU A 146 -13.98 -8.64 -4.43
N ARG A 147 -15.26 -8.41 -4.13
CA ARG A 147 -15.71 -8.12 -2.77
C ARG A 147 -15.36 -9.31 -1.87
N THR A 148 -14.54 -9.05 -0.86
CA THR A 148 -14.13 -10.04 0.12
C THR A 148 -14.97 -9.88 1.38
N GLU A 149 -15.31 -10.99 2.05
CA GLU A 149 -16.05 -10.95 3.31
C GLU A 149 -15.14 -11.13 4.53
N HIS A 150 -15.53 -10.51 5.64
CA HIS A 150 -14.92 -10.78 6.94
C HIS A 150 -15.30 -12.18 7.42
N THR A 151 -14.36 -12.85 8.08
CA THR A 151 -14.62 -14.12 8.77
C THR A 151 -14.74 -13.86 10.26
N TRP A 152 -15.97 -13.88 10.78
CA TRP A 152 -16.27 -13.54 12.17
C TRP A 152 -15.95 -14.68 13.13
N GLY A 153 -15.05 -14.42 14.08
CA GLY A 153 -14.67 -15.33 15.15
C GLY A 153 -14.99 -14.80 16.55
N GLY A 154 -15.09 -15.73 17.51
CA GLY A 154 -15.30 -15.41 18.92
C GLY A 154 -16.68 -14.85 19.24
N GLY A 155 -16.72 -13.83 20.11
CA GLY A 155 -17.94 -13.17 20.58
C GLY A 155 -18.52 -13.74 21.87
N LYS A 156 -19.41 -12.97 22.48
CA LYS A 156 -20.15 -13.35 23.69
C LYS A 156 -21.50 -13.94 23.28
N ARG A 157 -21.80 -15.15 23.77
CA ARG A 157 -23.10 -15.78 23.55
C ARG A 157 -24.16 -15.14 24.44
N GLU A 158 -25.20 -14.61 23.84
CA GLU A 158 -26.35 -13.98 24.50
C GLU A 158 -27.64 -14.61 23.97
N PHE A 159 -28.67 -14.71 24.81
CA PHE A 159 -29.99 -15.17 24.38
C PHE A 159 -30.87 -13.96 24.12
N ARG A 160 -31.54 -13.94 22.97
CA ARG A 160 -32.52 -12.91 22.60
C ARG A 160 -33.80 -13.60 22.15
N ALA A 161 -34.93 -13.06 22.57
CA ALA A 161 -36.22 -13.50 22.05
C ALA A 161 -36.34 -13.06 20.58
N ASP A 162 -36.66 -13.99 19.69
CA ASP A 162 -36.94 -13.71 18.29
C ASP A 162 -38.16 -12.78 18.19
N PRO A 163 -38.09 -11.65 17.46
CA PRO A 163 -39.17 -10.67 17.41
C PRO A 163 -40.48 -11.19 16.80
N LEU A 164 -40.42 -12.27 16.01
CA LEU A 164 -41.55 -12.85 15.28
C LEU A 164 -42.13 -14.07 16.00
N THR A 165 -41.29 -14.88 16.64
CA THR A 165 -41.69 -16.18 17.22
C THR A 165 -41.65 -16.19 18.75
N SER A 166 -41.03 -15.20 19.38
CA SER A 166 -40.76 -15.15 20.83
C SER A 166 -39.92 -16.31 21.37
N GLU A 167 -39.33 -17.14 20.50
CA GLU A 167 -38.40 -18.20 20.90
C GLU A 167 -37.05 -17.60 21.30
N GLU A 168 -36.40 -18.19 22.31
CA GLU A 168 -35.04 -17.78 22.69
C GLU A 168 -34.04 -18.30 21.65
N VAL A 169 -33.37 -17.38 20.97
CA VAL A 169 -32.30 -17.68 20.01
C VAL A 169 -30.97 -17.23 20.58
N ALA A 170 -29.95 -18.09 20.46
CA ALA A 170 -28.58 -17.74 20.81
C ALA A 170 -27.97 -16.84 19.72
N VAL A 171 -27.58 -15.63 20.11
CA VAL A 171 -26.91 -14.63 19.27
C VAL A 171 -25.51 -14.40 19.81
N TYR A 172 -24.54 -14.23 18.92
CA TYR A 172 -23.18 -13.85 19.28
C TYR A 172 -23.00 -12.35 19.07
N THR A 173 -22.51 -11.64 20.08
CA THR A 173 -22.21 -10.20 20.01
C THR A 173 -20.72 -9.94 20.22
N ASN A 174 -20.22 -8.77 19.79
CA ASN A 174 -18.80 -8.41 19.90
C ASN A 174 -17.86 -9.41 19.21
N ARG A 175 -18.28 -10.01 18.08
CA ARG A 175 -17.38 -10.83 17.26
C ARG A 175 -16.35 -9.94 16.58
N LYS A 176 -15.20 -10.52 16.26
CA LYS A 176 -14.15 -9.83 15.51
C LYS A 176 -13.74 -10.66 14.30
N CYS A 177 -13.33 -9.98 13.23
CA CYS A 177 -12.73 -10.65 12.08
C CYS A 177 -11.43 -11.32 12.51
N ILE A 178 -11.26 -12.60 12.18
CA ILE A 178 -10.07 -13.36 12.57
C ILE A 178 -8.79 -12.87 11.88
N TYR A 179 -8.92 -12.20 10.73
CA TYR A 179 -7.79 -11.74 9.92
C TYR A 179 -7.34 -10.32 10.25
N CYS A 180 -8.27 -9.36 10.30
CA CYS A 180 -7.95 -7.95 10.49
C CYS A 180 -8.39 -7.36 11.85
N GLY A 181 -9.12 -8.13 12.66
CA GLY A 181 -9.60 -7.68 13.96
C GLY A 181 -10.76 -6.67 13.92
N ALA A 182 -11.33 -6.39 12.74
CA ALA A 182 -12.53 -5.56 12.58
C ALA A 182 -13.66 -6.05 13.50
N GLY A 183 -14.39 -5.14 14.14
CA GLY A 183 -15.57 -5.48 14.94
C GLY A 183 -16.77 -5.76 14.05
N GLU A 184 -17.50 -6.84 14.31
CA GLU A 184 -18.68 -7.19 13.52
C GLU A 184 -19.74 -6.09 13.52
N ASP A 185 -19.96 -5.45 14.67
CA ASP A 185 -21.00 -4.43 14.81
C ASP A 185 -20.77 -3.20 13.89
N ASP A 186 -19.52 -2.93 13.49
CA ASP A 186 -19.15 -1.80 12.62
C ASP A 186 -18.97 -2.20 11.13
N TYR A 187 -18.71 -3.48 10.88
CA TYR A 187 -18.21 -4.00 9.60
C TYR A 187 -19.03 -5.15 9.00
N ALA A 188 -20.03 -5.70 9.69
CA ALA A 188 -21.08 -6.55 9.11
C ALA A 188 -22.07 -5.69 8.32
N ARG A 189 -21.54 -5.08 7.26
CA ARG A 189 -22.29 -4.21 6.35
C ARG A 189 -22.98 -5.10 5.34
N GLY A 190 -24.27 -4.87 5.10
CA GLY A 190 -25.04 -5.62 4.11
C GLY A 190 -24.46 -5.53 2.69
N ASP A 191 -25.14 -6.14 1.74
CA ASP A 191 -24.60 -6.36 0.39
C ASP A 191 -24.33 -5.08 -0.42
N ASP A 192 -24.91 -3.95 -0.01
CA ASP A 192 -24.81 -2.67 -0.72
C ASP A 192 -23.53 -1.86 -0.42
N LEU A 193 -22.78 -2.23 0.62
CA LEU A 193 -21.61 -1.47 1.08
C LEU A 193 -20.32 -2.28 0.96
N GLU A 194 -19.22 -1.55 0.70
CA GLU A 194 -17.87 -2.10 0.76
C GLU A 194 -17.56 -2.61 2.18
N THR A 195 -16.99 -3.81 2.26
CA THR A 195 -16.70 -4.50 3.52
C THR A 195 -15.42 -4.01 4.17
N HIS A 196 -14.52 -3.41 3.39
CA HIS A 196 -13.13 -3.13 3.78
C HIS A 196 -12.38 -4.38 4.28
N ALA A 197 -12.81 -5.57 3.85
CA ALA A 197 -12.00 -6.78 3.94
C ALA A 197 -11.12 -6.83 2.69
N TYR A 198 -9.80 -6.87 2.91
CA TYR A 198 -8.83 -6.86 1.81
C TYR A 198 -8.33 -8.28 1.55
N ALA A 199 -8.53 -8.78 0.32
CA ALA A 199 -8.17 -10.14 -0.10
C ALA A 199 -6.72 -10.52 0.27
N PHE A 200 -5.79 -9.58 0.15
CA PHE A 200 -4.37 -9.79 0.43
C PHE A 200 -4.04 -10.14 1.89
N ILE A 201 -4.90 -9.74 2.85
CA ILE A 201 -4.71 -10.06 4.28
C ILE A 201 -5.80 -10.99 4.83
N HIS A 202 -6.90 -11.22 4.09
CA HIS A 202 -7.97 -12.14 4.46
C HIS A 202 -7.72 -13.55 3.90
N THR A 203 -6.55 -14.09 4.25
CA THR A 203 -6.15 -15.44 3.86
C THR A 203 -5.14 -16.00 4.86
N ASP A 204 -5.24 -17.29 5.13
CA ASP A 204 -4.26 -18.03 5.92
C ASP A 204 -3.03 -18.41 5.08
N ASP A 205 -3.21 -18.59 3.77
CA ASP A 205 -2.15 -18.90 2.81
C ASP A 205 -2.15 -17.86 1.68
N ILE A 206 -1.17 -16.96 1.72
CA ILE A 206 -1.04 -15.91 0.71
C ILE A 206 -0.53 -16.44 -0.62
N LYS A 207 0.24 -17.53 -0.64
CA LYS A 207 0.74 -18.13 -1.89
C LYS A 207 -0.40 -18.80 -2.63
N ALA A 208 -1.23 -19.57 -1.92
CA ALA A 208 -2.46 -20.14 -2.49
C ALA A 208 -3.40 -19.02 -2.99
N ARG A 209 -3.56 -17.95 -2.21
CA ARG A 209 -4.35 -16.80 -2.65
C ARG A 209 -3.82 -16.17 -3.93
N ILE A 210 -2.51 -15.93 -4.04
CA ILE A 210 -1.91 -15.39 -5.27
C ILE A 210 -2.08 -16.35 -6.46
N ALA A 211 -1.94 -17.66 -6.23
CA ALA A 211 -2.20 -18.67 -7.25
C ALA A 211 -3.65 -18.64 -7.76
N GLU A 212 -4.63 -18.45 -6.88
CA GLU A 212 -6.04 -18.29 -7.27
C GLU A 212 -6.26 -17.02 -8.11
N LEU A 213 -5.60 -15.92 -7.77
CA LEU A 213 -5.79 -14.63 -8.44
C LEU A 213 -5.08 -14.54 -9.80
N PHE A 214 -3.86 -15.06 -9.89
CA PHE A 214 -2.96 -14.80 -11.02
C PHE A 214 -2.33 -16.07 -11.62
N GLY A 215 -2.65 -17.25 -11.10
CA GLY A 215 -2.20 -18.57 -11.60
C GLY A 215 -1.12 -19.24 -10.74
N ASP A 216 -1.10 -20.58 -10.76
CA ASP A 216 -0.30 -21.46 -9.86
C ASP A 216 1.21 -21.19 -9.83
N THR A 217 1.77 -20.63 -10.90
CA THR A 217 3.21 -20.37 -11.02
C THR A 217 3.59 -18.91 -10.76
N MET A 218 2.65 -18.07 -10.32
CA MET A 218 2.89 -16.64 -10.17
C MET A 218 3.78 -16.33 -8.97
N GLN A 219 4.88 -15.64 -9.24
CA GLN A 219 5.85 -15.14 -8.26
C GLN A 219 6.15 -13.69 -8.63
N PHE A 220 6.33 -12.82 -7.62
CA PHE A 220 6.62 -11.40 -7.84
C PHE A 220 8.04 -11.07 -7.42
N ASP A 221 8.80 -10.42 -8.29
CA ASP A 221 10.14 -9.91 -7.96
C ASP A 221 10.05 -8.68 -7.07
N VAL A 222 9.08 -7.81 -7.32
CA VAL A 222 8.90 -6.54 -6.62
C VAL A 222 7.48 -6.42 -6.09
N ILE A 223 7.34 -6.18 -4.79
CA ILE A 223 6.06 -5.77 -4.18
C ILE A 223 6.20 -4.32 -3.72
N ILE A 224 5.32 -3.44 -4.21
CA ILE A 224 5.41 -2.01 -3.92
C ILE A 224 4.05 -1.33 -3.74
N GLY A 225 3.96 -0.42 -2.77
CA GLY A 225 2.93 0.62 -2.81
C GLY A 225 2.57 1.26 -1.45
N ASN A 226 1.31 1.69 -1.32
CA ASN A 226 0.77 2.35 -0.14
C ASN A 226 -0.42 1.58 0.48
N PRO A 227 -0.20 0.71 1.50
CA PRO A 227 -1.27 -0.04 2.15
C PRO A 227 -2.30 0.85 2.86
N PRO A 228 -3.54 0.36 3.07
CA PRO A 228 -4.45 0.92 4.07
C PRO A 228 -3.80 0.93 5.46
N TYR A 229 -3.90 2.03 6.19
CA TYR A 229 -3.20 2.18 7.46
C TYR A 229 -3.97 1.64 8.67
N GLN A 230 -5.29 1.84 8.68
CA GLN A 230 -6.12 1.51 9.83
C GLN A 230 -7.56 1.25 9.38
N LEU A 231 -8.30 0.47 10.16
CA LEU A 231 -9.75 0.35 9.98
C LEU A 231 -10.45 1.60 10.56
N SER A 232 -11.51 2.07 9.93
CA SER A 232 -12.39 3.10 10.50
C SER A 232 -13.02 2.62 11.81
N ASP A 233 -12.99 3.45 12.86
CA ASP A 233 -13.48 3.15 14.21
C ASP A 233 -14.95 3.58 14.42
N GLY A 234 -15.72 3.73 13.34
CA GLY A 234 -17.11 4.17 13.41
C GLY A 234 -17.30 5.58 14.02
N GLY A 235 -16.23 6.35 14.21
CA GLY A 235 -16.29 7.70 14.79
C GLY A 235 -16.32 7.75 16.32
N HIS A 236 -16.18 6.62 17.02
CA HIS A 236 -16.26 6.54 18.49
C HIS A 236 -14.89 6.71 19.18
N GLY A 237 -14.14 7.78 18.86
CA GLY A 237 -13.06 8.34 19.70
C GLY A 237 -11.92 7.41 20.17
N THR A 238 -11.90 6.15 19.74
CA THR A 238 -11.00 5.11 20.22
C THR A 238 -10.06 4.81 19.07
N SER A 239 -8.83 5.29 19.16
CA SER A 239 -7.87 5.22 18.06
C SER A 239 -7.89 3.86 17.35
N ALA A 240 -8.34 3.89 16.10
CA ALA A 240 -8.34 2.80 15.14
C ALA A 240 -7.11 1.89 15.23
N ALA A 241 -7.34 0.59 15.12
CA ALA A 241 -6.28 -0.42 15.09
C ALA A 241 -5.52 -0.34 13.75
N PRO A 242 -4.18 -0.39 13.76
CA PRO A 242 -3.39 -0.42 12.54
C PRO A 242 -3.59 -1.75 11.81
N ILE A 243 -3.56 -1.72 10.49
CA ILE A 243 -3.63 -2.92 9.63
C ILE A 243 -2.51 -3.01 8.59
N TYR A 244 -1.75 -1.93 8.36
CA TYR A 244 -0.66 -1.92 7.37
C TYR A 244 0.41 -2.99 7.64
N GLN A 245 0.62 -3.36 8.91
CA GLN A 245 1.57 -4.40 9.29
C GLN A 245 1.18 -5.77 8.71
N LEU A 246 -0.11 -6.07 8.63
CA LEU A 246 -0.61 -7.33 8.08
C LEU A 246 -0.27 -7.44 6.59
N PHE A 247 -0.33 -6.33 5.85
CA PHE A 247 0.09 -6.29 4.45
C PHE A 247 1.59 -6.49 4.29
N VAL A 248 2.41 -5.87 5.13
CA VAL A 248 3.87 -6.06 5.10
C VAL A 248 4.23 -7.51 5.39
N GLU A 249 3.59 -8.13 6.38
CA GLU A 249 3.81 -9.53 6.75
C GLU A 249 3.41 -10.49 5.63
N GLN A 250 2.24 -10.31 5.02
CA GLN A 250 1.81 -11.12 3.88
C GLN A 250 2.72 -10.93 2.66
N ALA A 251 3.16 -9.69 2.38
CA ALA A 251 4.09 -9.42 1.30
C ALA A 251 5.45 -10.10 1.53
N LYS A 252 5.98 -10.11 2.76
CA LYS A 252 7.21 -10.86 3.08
C LYS A 252 7.03 -12.37 2.89
N LYS A 253 5.86 -12.94 3.18
CA LYS A 253 5.56 -14.38 2.97
C LYS A 253 5.53 -14.79 1.50
N LEU A 254 5.25 -13.86 0.59
CA LEU A 254 5.40 -14.09 -0.85
C LEU A 254 6.87 -14.17 -1.30
N ASP A 255 7.80 -13.83 -0.42
CA ASP A 255 9.25 -13.92 -0.64
C ASP A 255 9.73 -13.19 -1.92
N PRO A 256 9.34 -11.91 -2.13
CA PRO A 256 9.79 -11.15 -3.29
C PRO A 256 11.30 -10.91 -3.21
N ARG A 257 11.91 -10.46 -4.32
CA ARG A 257 13.29 -9.98 -4.28
C ARG A 257 13.37 -8.62 -3.57
N PHE A 258 12.45 -7.73 -3.89
CA PHE A 258 12.33 -6.41 -3.29
C PHE A 258 10.92 -6.15 -2.76
N LEU A 259 10.85 -5.50 -1.60
CA LEU A 259 9.61 -5.04 -0.99
C LEU A 259 9.77 -3.57 -0.58
N SER A 260 8.86 -2.71 -1.03
CA SER A 260 8.84 -1.31 -0.61
C SER A 260 7.42 -0.83 -0.32
N MET A 261 7.15 -0.39 0.90
CA MET A 261 5.83 0.10 1.28
C MET A 261 5.91 1.40 2.05
N ILE A 262 4.92 2.26 1.83
CA ILE A 262 4.69 3.46 2.63
C ILE A 262 3.91 3.04 3.89
N VAL A 263 4.42 3.35 5.07
CA VAL A 263 3.77 3.02 6.35
C VAL A 263 3.89 4.19 7.34
N PRO A 264 2.94 4.34 8.28
CA PRO A 264 3.03 5.37 9.32
C PRO A 264 4.26 5.18 10.21
N SER A 265 5.10 6.21 10.39
CA SER A 265 6.35 6.13 11.19
C SER A 265 6.14 5.82 12.68
N ARG A 266 4.89 5.78 13.15
CA ARG A 266 4.54 5.43 14.53
C ARG A 266 4.97 4.00 14.90
N TRP A 267 5.14 3.10 13.93
CA TRP A 267 5.61 1.74 14.19
C TRP A 267 6.98 1.70 14.89
N PHE A 268 7.81 2.75 14.74
CA PHE A 268 9.09 2.84 15.45
C PHE A 268 8.95 2.86 16.98
N ALA A 269 7.82 3.34 17.50
CA ALA A 269 7.55 3.45 18.93
C ALA A 269 6.90 2.18 19.52
N GLY A 270 6.25 1.36 18.69
CA GLY A 270 5.45 0.21 19.14
C GLY A 270 4.07 0.61 19.69
N GLY A 271 3.48 -0.28 20.49
CA GLY A 271 2.14 -0.15 21.06
C GLY A 271 1.02 -0.42 20.05
N LYS A 272 -0.24 -0.47 20.54
CA LYS A 272 -1.45 -0.76 19.73
C LYS A 272 -1.35 -2.05 18.88
N GLY A 273 -0.68 -3.07 19.41
CA GLY A 273 -0.49 -4.35 18.71
C GLY A 273 0.66 -4.36 17.69
N LEU A 274 1.52 -3.34 17.66
CA LEU A 274 2.65 -3.26 16.74
C LEU A 274 3.98 -3.73 17.33
N ASP A 275 4.02 -4.20 18.58
CA ASP A 275 5.29 -4.53 19.25
C ASP A 275 6.02 -5.68 18.55
N GLU A 276 5.32 -6.75 18.18
CA GLU A 276 5.87 -7.88 17.43
C GLU A 276 6.30 -7.46 16.01
N PHE A 277 5.43 -6.71 15.31
CA PHE A 277 5.76 -6.17 13.99
C PHE A 277 7.03 -5.32 14.02
N ARG A 278 7.12 -4.42 15.01
CA ARG A 278 8.28 -3.58 15.24
C ARG A 278 9.54 -4.39 15.50
N GLU A 279 9.48 -5.37 16.39
CA GLU A 279 10.61 -6.25 16.67
C GLU A 279 11.06 -6.98 15.40
N SER A 280 10.10 -7.51 14.62
CA SER A 280 10.39 -8.18 13.36
C SER A 280 11.09 -7.26 12.35
N MET A 281 10.68 -5.99 12.25
CA MET A 281 11.27 -5.03 11.32
C MET A 281 12.64 -4.53 11.79
N LEU A 282 12.84 -4.31 13.10
CA LEU A 282 14.11 -3.84 13.64
C LEU A 282 15.20 -4.91 13.64
N THR A 283 14.82 -6.18 13.72
CA THR A 283 15.74 -7.32 13.71
C THR A 283 16.06 -7.82 12.29
N ASP A 284 15.26 -7.45 11.30
CA ASP A 284 15.43 -7.88 9.92
C ASP A 284 16.50 -7.04 9.18
N SER A 285 17.70 -7.62 9.03
CA SER A 285 18.84 -7.01 8.32
C SER A 285 18.60 -6.82 6.82
N ARG A 286 17.51 -7.37 6.28
CA ARG A 286 17.09 -7.16 4.89
C ARG A 286 16.38 -5.83 4.68
N VAL A 287 15.99 -5.10 5.74
CA VAL A 287 15.56 -3.70 5.59
C VAL A 287 16.81 -2.84 5.32
N ARG A 288 16.96 -2.40 4.06
CA ARG A 288 18.17 -1.72 3.55
C ARG A 288 18.07 -0.21 3.58
N ALA A 289 16.87 0.34 3.40
CA ALA A 289 16.65 1.77 3.41
C ALA A 289 15.35 2.13 4.14
N ILE A 290 15.35 3.25 4.85
CA ILE A 290 14.16 3.90 5.41
C ILE A 290 14.26 5.39 5.11
N ASN A 291 13.25 5.93 4.44
CA ASN A 291 13.08 7.37 4.25
C ASN A 291 11.94 7.84 5.17
N ASP A 292 12.29 8.45 6.31
CA ASP A 292 11.35 8.91 7.36
C ASP A 292 11.00 10.39 7.16
N TYR A 293 9.72 10.66 6.92
CA TYR A 293 9.15 12.00 6.85
C TYR A 293 8.45 12.30 8.17
N LEU A 294 9.04 13.20 8.95
CA LEU A 294 8.56 13.50 10.30
C LEU A 294 7.15 14.10 10.31
N SER A 295 6.77 14.77 9.22
CA SER A 295 5.45 15.35 8.98
C SER A 295 4.82 14.66 7.76
N ALA A 296 3.68 14.01 7.96
CA ALA A 296 2.98 13.33 6.86
C ALA A 296 2.47 14.32 5.81
N SER A 297 2.20 15.58 6.21
CA SER A 297 1.78 16.64 5.30
C SER A 297 2.88 17.06 4.31
N ASP A 298 4.13 16.69 4.56
CA ASP A 298 5.24 16.93 3.63
C ASP A 298 5.14 16.01 2.40
N VAL A 299 4.43 14.88 2.54
CA VAL A 299 4.19 13.90 1.47
C VAL A 299 2.74 13.93 0.99
N PHE A 300 1.79 14.04 1.92
CA PHE A 300 0.35 14.01 1.67
C PHE A 300 -0.31 15.32 2.16
N PRO A 301 -0.28 16.39 1.35
CA PRO A 301 -0.90 17.66 1.73
C PRO A 301 -2.38 17.49 2.07
N GLY A 302 -2.81 18.05 3.20
CA GLY A 302 -4.21 17.97 3.65
C GLY A 302 -4.57 16.72 4.46
N VAL A 303 -3.71 15.71 4.51
CA VAL A 303 -3.95 14.50 5.32
C VAL A 303 -3.53 14.73 6.77
N GLY A 304 -4.48 14.58 7.71
CA GLY A 304 -4.28 14.78 9.15
C GLY A 304 -3.53 13.66 9.87
N LEU A 305 -2.55 13.02 9.23
CA LEU A 305 -1.83 11.88 9.80
C LEU A 305 -0.74 12.35 10.78
N LYS A 306 -1.01 12.19 12.08
CA LYS A 306 -0.04 12.48 13.14
C LYS A 306 1.03 11.38 13.24
N GLY A 307 2.27 11.79 13.52
CA GLY A 307 3.41 10.89 13.71
C GLY A 307 4.30 10.70 12.47
N GLY A 308 3.90 11.22 11.30
CA GLY A 308 4.70 11.13 10.07
C GLY A 308 4.50 9.81 9.31
N VAL A 309 5.15 9.72 8.17
CA VAL A 309 5.16 8.53 7.29
C VAL A 309 6.59 8.20 6.92
N CYS A 310 6.83 6.93 6.63
CA CYS A 310 8.08 6.51 6.02
C CYS A 310 7.77 5.56 4.87
N TYR A 311 8.71 5.42 3.95
CA TYR A 311 8.77 4.20 3.16
C TYR A 311 10.09 3.50 3.44
N PHE A 312 10.07 2.18 3.32
CA PHE A 312 11.25 1.36 3.46
C PHE A 312 11.55 0.64 2.14
N LEU A 313 12.79 0.21 1.99
CA LEU A 313 13.19 -0.81 1.01
C LEU A 313 13.71 -2.01 1.78
N TRP A 314 13.13 -3.16 1.49
CA TRP A 314 13.56 -4.47 1.94
C TRP A 314 14.09 -5.24 0.73
N ASP A 315 15.27 -5.84 0.86
CA ASP A 315 15.97 -6.61 -0.16
C ASP A 315 16.29 -7.98 0.42
N ARG A 316 15.68 -9.02 -0.16
CA ARG A 316 15.79 -10.40 0.32
C ARG A 316 17.24 -10.88 0.33
N ASP A 317 17.99 -10.55 -0.71
CA ASP A 317 19.24 -11.23 -1.08
C ASP A 317 20.48 -10.47 -0.57
N HIS A 318 20.34 -9.21 -0.13
CA HIS A 318 21.46 -8.37 0.32
C HIS A 318 21.33 -7.88 1.77
N PRO A 319 21.28 -8.75 2.80
CA PRO A 319 21.19 -8.30 4.19
C PRO A 319 22.38 -7.43 4.63
N GLY A 320 22.14 -6.42 5.47
CA GLY A 320 23.20 -5.56 6.01
C GLY A 320 22.72 -4.38 6.88
N LEU A 321 23.49 -3.29 6.90
CA LEU A 321 23.13 -2.04 7.60
C LEU A 321 22.07 -1.22 6.85
N CYS A 322 21.06 -0.72 7.55
CA CYS A 322 20.03 0.13 6.97
C CYS A 322 20.54 1.57 6.80
N GLU A 323 20.38 2.13 5.61
CA GLU A 323 20.44 3.57 5.40
C GLU A 323 19.14 4.20 5.90
N VAL A 324 19.25 5.21 6.76
CA VAL A 324 18.08 5.93 7.27
C VAL A 324 18.22 7.40 6.92
N THR A 325 17.31 7.88 6.10
CA THR A 325 17.21 9.26 5.65
C THR A 325 16.01 9.92 6.32
N THR A 326 16.22 11.07 6.96
CA THR A 326 15.18 11.81 7.68
C THR A 326 14.89 13.14 6.99
N HIS A 327 13.61 13.38 6.72
CA HIS A 327 13.07 14.58 6.09
C HIS A 327 12.17 15.33 7.06
N PHE A 328 12.30 16.66 7.12
CA PHE A 328 11.42 17.51 7.91
C PHE A 328 11.33 18.92 7.35
N LYS A 329 10.21 19.25 6.69
CA LYS A 329 9.95 20.58 6.13
C LYS A 329 11.18 21.09 5.35
N ASP A 330 11.62 22.32 5.63
CA ASP A 330 12.76 22.97 4.99
C ASP A 330 14.11 22.64 5.63
N TRP A 331 14.17 21.67 6.55
CA TRP A 331 15.43 21.29 7.19
C TRP A 331 16.28 20.47 6.21
N PRO A 332 17.62 20.59 6.29
CA PRO A 332 18.49 19.74 5.50
C PRO A 332 18.21 18.27 5.77
N THR A 333 18.06 17.49 4.70
CA THR A 333 17.95 16.04 4.78
C THR A 333 19.17 15.46 5.49
N THR A 334 18.95 14.53 6.42
CA THR A 334 20.03 13.85 7.14
C THR A 334 19.99 12.36 6.83
N THR A 335 21.14 11.78 6.49
CA THR A 335 21.27 10.37 6.14
C THR A 335 22.30 9.69 7.02
N ALA A 336 22.03 8.45 7.43
CA ALA A 336 23.00 7.65 8.15
C ALA A 336 22.78 6.16 7.99
N THR A 337 23.88 5.42 7.82
CA THR A 337 23.89 3.96 7.65
C THR A 337 24.19 3.27 8.98
N ARG A 338 23.33 2.34 9.41
CA ARG A 338 23.36 1.78 10.77
C ARG A 338 22.51 0.52 10.93
N SER A 339 22.77 -0.27 11.98
CA SER A 339 21.89 -1.37 12.38
C SER A 339 20.62 -0.81 13.02
N LEU A 340 19.44 -1.29 12.60
CA LEU A 340 18.14 -0.85 13.15
C LEU A 340 17.99 -1.16 14.66
N LEU A 341 18.54 -2.29 15.12
CA LEU A 341 18.57 -2.68 16.54
C LEU A 341 19.36 -1.70 17.42
N ALA A 342 20.49 -1.19 16.94
CA ALA A 342 21.35 -0.28 17.72
C ALA A 342 20.65 1.05 18.06
N LEU A 343 19.61 1.42 17.31
CA LEU A 343 18.85 2.67 17.48
C LEU A 343 17.74 2.57 18.52
N HIS A 344 17.16 1.38 18.70
CA HIS A 344 16.16 1.16 19.74
C HIS A 344 16.72 1.50 21.12
N ASN A 345 17.95 1.07 21.40
CA ASN A 345 18.59 1.24 22.69
C ASN A 345 18.95 2.70 22.99
N ALA A 346 18.98 3.58 21.97
CA ALA A 346 19.24 5.01 22.14
C ALA A 346 17.98 5.84 22.46
N GLY A 347 16.78 5.26 22.37
CA GLY A 347 15.51 5.95 22.67
C GLY A 347 15.22 7.17 21.80
N CYS A 348 15.75 7.21 20.57
CA CYS A 348 15.64 8.35 19.66
C CYS A 348 15.02 7.94 18.30
N ARG A 349 14.06 8.74 17.81
CA ARG A 349 13.64 8.75 16.40
C ARG A 349 14.81 9.24 15.55
N TRP A 350 14.97 8.63 14.38
CA TRP A 350 16.17 8.66 13.55
C TRP A 350 16.69 10.09 13.30
N GLY A 351 18.01 10.27 13.36
CA GLY A 351 18.67 11.53 12.98
C GLY A 351 18.46 12.74 13.92
N LEU A 352 17.59 12.65 14.93
CA LEU A 352 17.28 13.78 15.82
C LEU A 352 18.02 13.72 17.16
N ASN A 353 18.42 14.89 17.67
CA ASN A 353 18.92 15.03 19.04
C ASN A 353 17.90 14.48 20.06
N PRO A 354 18.33 13.79 21.15
CA PRO A 354 17.43 13.12 22.09
C PRO A 354 16.25 13.96 22.64
N PRO A 355 16.42 15.27 22.96
CA PRO A 355 15.30 16.09 23.43
C PRO A 355 14.27 16.43 22.34
N VAL A 356 14.70 16.55 21.07
CA VAL A 356 13.80 16.83 19.93
C VAL A 356 13.02 15.58 19.56
N SER A 357 13.71 14.45 19.53
CA SER A 357 13.12 13.13 19.33
C SER A 357 12.03 12.81 20.36
N ARG A 358 12.29 13.00 21.66
CA ARG A 358 11.32 12.69 22.72
C ARG A 358 10.05 13.54 22.65
N ARG A 359 10.14 14.80 22.18
CA ARG A 359 8.96 15.67 21.98
C ARG A 359 8.14 15.24 20.77
N LEU A 360 8.77 14.81 19.69
CA LEU A 360 8.07 14.35 18.47
C LEU A 360 7.49 12.94 18.60
N LEU A 361 8.07 12.07 19.43
CA LEU A 361 7.50 10.76 19.75
C LEU A 361 6.30 10.85 20.73
N ALA A 362 6.18 11.95 21.47
CA ALA A 362 5.11 12.20 22.44
C ALA A 362 3.91 12.98 21.84
N MET A 363 4.00 13.41 20.58
CA MET A 363 2.94 14.07 19.80
C MET A 363 2.25 13.06 18.87
#